data_AF-A0A656JZ39-F1
#
_entry.id   AF-A0A656JZ39-F1
#
_cell.length_a   1.000
_cell.length_b   1.000
_cell.length_c   1.000
_cell.angle_alpha   90.00
_cell.angle_beta   90.00
_cell.angle_gamma   90.00
#
_symmetry.space_group_name_H-M   'P 1'
#
loop_
_entity.id
_entity.type
_entity.pdbx_description
1 polymer ?
#
loop_
_entity_poly.entity_id
_entity_poly.type
_entity_poly.pdbx_seq_one_letter_code
_entity_poly.pdbx_strand_id
1 'polypeptide(L)'
;PAGIDDVKIGELVLGHQARIAIVPGVQAFNLVVLKGEFGTGSQITARGAPGTFEKLALPGRNLTLRLQSLNAEELSIDARGGAGSPGYAGLDGGTGEEPGCMWGQGGRGYNGDSGGNGRDG
;
A
#
# COMPACT_ATOMS: atom_id res chain seq x y z
N PRO A 1 1.81 -6.88 -16.42
CA PRO A 1 2.67 -5.81 -17.00
C PRO A 1 2.04 -4.43 -16.77
N ALA A 2 2.83 -3.42 -16.43
CA ALA A 2 2.30 -2.10 -16.04
C ALA A 2 1.83 -1.23 -17.23
N GLY A 3 2.29 -1.49 -18.45
CA GLY A 3 1.94 -0.70 -19.65
C GLY A 3 0.70 -1.18 -20.43
N ILE A 4 -0.08 -2.11 -19.86
CA ILE A 4 -1.35 -2.54 -20.48
C ILE A 4 -2.47 -1.77 -19.81
N ASP A 5 -3.23 -1.02 -20.59
CA ASP A 5 -4.27 -0.13 -20.09
C ASP A 5 -5.68 -0.52 -20.56
N ASP A 6 -5.79 -1.32 -21.63
CA ASP A 6 -7.06 -1.84 -22.16
C ASP A 6 -6.91 -3.32 -22.47
N VAL A 7 -7.84 -4.12 -21.94
CA VAL A 7 -7.90 -5.58 -22.15
C VAL A 7 -9.32 -5.95 -22.53
N LYS A 8 -9.46 -6.62 -23.68
CA LYS A 8 -10.74 -7.14 -24.17
C LYS A 8 -10.65 -8.66 -24.26
N ILE A 9 -11.53 -9.35 -23.57
CA ILE A 9 -11.55 -10.80 -23.43
C ILE A 9 -12.88 -11.33 -23.98
N GLY A 10 -12.81 -12.29 -24.90
CA GLY A 10 -13.98 -12.99 -25.39
C GLY A 10 -14.60 -13.84 -24.28
N GLU A 11 -13.84 -14.78 -23.73
CA GLU A 11 -14.26 -15.64 -22.63
C GLU A 11 -13.23 -15.62 -21.50
N LEU A 12 -13.70 -15.35 -20.28
CA LEU A 12 -12.89 -15.38 -19.07
C LEU A 12 -13.44 -16.40 -18.09
N VAL A 13 -12.69 -17.48 -17.87
CA VAL A 13 -13.04 -18.52 -16.89
C VAL A 13 -12.13 -18.36 -15.67
N LEU A 14 -12.73 -18.05 -14.52
CA LEU A 14 -12.07 -18.04 -13.22
C LEU A 14 -12.58 -19.22 -12.42
N GLY A 15 -11.73 -20.21 -12.18
CA GLY A 15 -12.08 -21.36 -11.34
C GLY A 15 -12.24 -21.00 -9.85
N HIS A 16 -12.48 -22.02 -9.02
CA HIS A 16 -12.56 -21.87 -7.57
C HIS A 16 -11.32 -21.13 -7.02
N GLN A 17 -11.55 -20.03 -6.28
CA GLN A 17 -10.50 -19.18 -5.71
C GLN A 17 -9.46 -18.60 -6.70
N ALA A 18 -9.77 -18.56 -8.00
CA ALA A 18 -8.89 -17.98 -9.01
C ALA A 18 -8.76 -16.46 -8.85
N ARG A 19 -7.59 -15.91 -9.17
CA ARG A 19 -7.28 -14.49 -8.93
C ARG A 19 -6.71 -13.82 -10.17
N ILE A 20 -7.26 -12.67 -10.52
CA ILE A 20 -6.63 -11.71 -11.42
C ILE A 20 -6.09 -10.55 -10.58
N ALA A 21 -4.81 -10.23 -10.78
CA ALA A 21 -4.19 -9.07 -10.17
C ALA A 21 -3.76 -8.07 -11.25
N ILE A 22 -4.39 -6.90 -11.22
CA ILE A 22 -4.01 -5.74 -12.03
C ILE A 22 -2.94 -4.99 -11.24
N VAL A 23 -1.81 -4.75 -11.90
CA VAL A 23 -0.65 -4.09 -11.29
C VAL A 23 -0.99 -2.62 -11.00
N PRO A 24 -0.55 -2.06 -9.85
CA PRO A 24 -0.65 -0.63 -9.55
C PRO A 24 -0.11 0.27 -10.66
N GLY A 25 -0.66 1.48 -10.80
CA GLY A 25 -0.26 2.44 -11.83
C GLY A 25 -1.11 3.71 -11.80
N VAL A 26 -0.66 4.72 -12.56
CA VAL A 26 -1.35 6.02 -12.63
C VAL A 26 -2.39 6.07 -13.75
N GLN A 27 -2.22 5.25 -14.79
CA GLN A 27 -3.15 5.13 -15.90
C GLN A 27 -4.41 4.37 -15.47
N ALA A 28 -5.57 4.78 -15.98
CA ALA A 28 -6.79 3.99 -15.85
C ALA A 28 -6.63 2.63 -16.54
N PHE A 29 -7.30 1.59 -16.04
CA PHE A 29 -7.33 0.25 -16.63
C PHE A 29 -8.75 -0.10 -17.06
N ASN A 30 -8.93 -0.48 -18.32
CA ASN A 30 -10.21 -0.90 -18.87
C ASN A 30 -10.19 -2.41 -19.12
N LEU A 31 -11.10 -3.14 -18.49
CA LEU A 31 -11.30 -4.57 -18.68
C LEU A 31 -12.71 -4.83 -19.23
N VAL A 32 -12.77 -5.34 -20.46
CA VAL A 32 -14.01 -5.76 -21.10
C VAL A 32 -14.02 -7.27 -21.24
N VAL A 33 -15.05 -7.92 -20.72
CA VAL A 33 -15.27 -9.37 -20.83
C VAL A 33 -16.61 -9.62 -21.49
N LEU A 34 -16.63 -10.36 -22.61
CA LEU A 34 -17.88 -10.69 -23.30
C LEU A 34 -18.65 -11.81 -22.59
N LYS A 35 -17.96 -12.89 -22.19
CA LYS A 35 -18.52 -14.01 -21.40
C LYS A 35 -17.62 -14.33 -20.21
N GLY A 36 -18.14 -14.24 -18.99
CA GLY A 36 -17.43 -14.58 -17.76
C GLY A 36 -18.04 -15.79 -17.07
N GLU A 37 -17.21 -16.72 -16.62
CA GLU A 37 -17.60 -17.84 -15.73
C GLU A 37 -16.72 -17.82 -14.48
N PHE A 38 -17.27 -17.32 -13.37
CA PHE A 38 -16.54 -17.05 -12.13
C PHE A 38 -17.01 -18.01 -11.04
N GLY A 39 -16.13 -18.95 -10.67
CA GLY A 39 -16.34 -19.90 -9.59
C GLY A 39 -16.24 -19.24 -8.22
N THR A 40 -16.72 -19.95 -7.20
CA THR A 40 -16.77 -19.50 -5.81
C THR A 40 -15.40 -19.00 -5.33
N GLY A 41 -15.40 -17.82 -4.69
CA GLY A 41 -14.20 -17.21 -4.12
C GLY A 41 -13.21 -16.65 -5.16
N SER A 42 -13.55 -16.63 -6.44
CA SER A 42 -12.73 -15.97 -7.45
C SER A 42 -12.72 -14.45 -7.27
N GLN A 43 -11.59 -13.81 -7.59
CA GLN A 43 -11.38 -12.39 -7.30
C GLN A 43 -10.65 -11.64 -8.42
N ILE A 44 -11.09 -10.41 -8.66
CA ILE A 44 -10.34 -9.42 -9.46
C ILE A 44 -9.83 -8.35 -8.50
N THR A 45 -8.51 -8.11 -8.52
CA THR A 45 -7.87 -7.14 -7.64
C THR A 45 -7.13 -6.09 -8.47
N ALA A 46 -7.31 -4.82 -8.13
CA ALA A 46 -6.64 -3.67 -8.73
C ALA A 46 -6.04 -2.77 -7.63
N ARG A 47 -5.52 -3.42 -6.58
CA ARG A 47 -5.00 -2.72 -5.40
C ARG A 47 -3.76 -1.91 -5.72
N GLY A 48 -3.58 -0.80 -5.02
CA GLY A 48 -2.30 -0.10 -4.97
C GLY A 48 -1.23 -0.89 -4.20
N ALA A 49 0.02 -0.43 -4.29
CA ALA A 49 1.11 -1.01 -3.50
C ALA A 49 1.33 -0.19 -2.22
N PRO A 50 1.53 -0.84 -1.06
CA PRO A 50 1.87 -0.13 0.17
C PRO A 50 3.24 0.55 0.04
N GLY A 51 3.39 1.69 0.71
CA GLY A 51 4.68 2.35 0.88
C GLY A 51 5.55 1.65 1.94
N THR A 52 6.85 1.90 1.87
CA THR A 52 7.87 1.53 2.87
C THR A 52 8.74 2.75 3.16
N PHE A 53 9.66 2.65 4.12
CA PHE A 53 10.64 3.71 4.40
C PHE A 53 11.55 4.06 3.22
N GLU A 54 11.67 3.17 2.24
CA GLU A 54 12.58 3.31 1.09
C GLU A 54 11.81 3.58 -0.22
N LYS A 55 10.51 3.30 -0.24
CA LYS A 55 9.69 3.35 -1.45
C LYS A 55 8.31 3.91 -1.17
N LEU A 56 7.95 4.94 -1.91
CA LEU A 56 6.61 5.53 -1.86
C LEU A 56 5.52 4.49 -2.21
N ALA A 57 4.37 4.64 -1.56
CA ALA A 57 3.17 3.91 -1.92
C ALA A 57 2.78 4.17 -3.39
N LEU A 58 2.24 3.16 -4.06
CA LEU A 58 1.67 3.31 -5.39
C LEU A 58 0.14 3.29 -5.32
N PRO A 59 -0.55 4.21 -6.01
CA PRO A 59 -2.00 4.17 -6.07
C PRO A 59 -2.49 2.92 -6.80
N GLY A 60 -3.71 2.48 -6.46
CA GLY A 60 -4.44 1.55 -7.30
C GLY A 60 -4.84 2.24 -8.61
N ARG A 61 -5.10 1.46 -9.65
CA ARG A 61 -5.56 2.00 -10.94
C ARG A 61 -7.06 2.26 -10.88
N ASN A 62 -7.52 3.32 -11.53
CA ASN A 62 -8.94 3.49 -11.81
C ASN A 62 -9.41 2.35 -12.73
N LEU A 63 -10.18 1.40 -12.18
CA LEU A 63 -10.66 0.23 -12.89
C LEU A 63 -12.03 0.51 -13.52
N THR A 64 -12.10 0.41 -14.85
CA THR A 64 -13.37 0.28 -15.57
C THR A 64 -13.57 -1.18 -15.93
N LEU A 65 -14.65 -1.79 -15.44
CA LEU A 65 -14.97 -3.19 -15.70
C LEU A 65 -16.31 -3.28 -16.44
N ARG A 66 -16.30 -3.90 -17.61
CA ARG A 66 -17.52 -4.22 -18.37
C ARG A 66 -17.64 -5.72 -18.55
N LEU A 67 -18.62 -6.32 -17.87
CA LEU A 67 -18.99 -7.72 -18.04
C LEU A 67 -20.30 -7.78 -18.82
N GLN A 68 -20.27 -8.32 -20.04
CA GLN A 68 -21.47 -8.36 -20.89
C GLN A 68 -22.39 -9.53 -20.56
N SER A 69 -21.82 -10.70 -20.27
CA SER A 69 -22.51 -11.86 -19.73
C SER A 69 -21.65 -12.46 -18.63
N LEU A 70 -22.25 -12.72 -17.47
CA LEU A 70 -21.55 -13.25 -16.30
C LEU A 70 -22.37 -14.38 -15.70
N ASN A 71 -21.76 -15.55 -15.58
CA ASN A 71 -22.20 -16.63 -14.71
C ASN A 71 -21.27 -16.67 -13.49
N ALA A 72 -21.80 -16.33 -12.32
CA ALA A 72 -21.03 -16.29 -11.08
C ALA A 72 -21.96 -16.54 -9.89
N GLU A 73 -21.45 -17.25 -8.89
CA GLU A 73 -22.09 -17.25 -7.56
C GLU A 73 -21.86 -15.92 -6.85
N GLU A 74 -20.64 -15.38 -6.98
CA GLU A 74 -20.22 -14.11 -6.39
C GLU A 74 -19.29 -13.38 -7.35
N LEU A 75 -19.47 -12.05 -7.47
CA LEU A 75 -18.50 -11.17 -8.12
C LEU A 75 -17.71 -10.42 -7.05
N SER A 76 -16.45 -10.80 -6.84
CA SER A 76 -15.57 -10.17 -5.85
C SER A 76 -14.52 -9.29 -6.51
N ILE A 77 -14.51 -8.00 -6.14
CA ILE A 77 -13.60 -6.99 -6.69
C ILE A 77 -12.97 -6.18 -5.55
N ASP A 78 -11.64 -6.10 -5.53
CA ASP A 78 -10.89 -5.23 -4.60
C ASP A 78 -10.04 -4.22 -5.36
N ALA A 79 -10.49 -2.96 -5.40
CA ALA A 79 -9.85 -1.85 -6.11
C ALA A 79 -9.32 -0.75 -5.16
N ARG A 80 -8.97 -1.10 -3.92
CA ARG A 80 -8.51 -0.13 -2.92
C ARG A 80 -7.13 0.46 -3.28
N GLY A 81 -6.90 1.71 -2.88
CA GLY A 81 -5.58 2.33 -2.96
C GLY A 81 -4.53 1.62 -2.11
N GLY A 82 -3.25 1.90 -2.37
CA GLY A 82 -2.15 1.43 -1.54
C GLY A 82 -2.19 2.09 -0.17
N ALA A 83 -1.78 1.38 0.87
CA ALA A 83 -1.59 1.97 2.19
C ALA A 83 -0.43 2.98 2.14
N GLY A 84 -0.59 4.13 2.81
CA GLY A 84 0.46 5.14 2.95
C GLY A 84 1.72 4.57 3.61
N SER A 85 2.86 5.23 3.41
CA SER A 85 4.12 4.78 4.02
C SER A 85 4.11 5.01 5.53
N PRO A 86 4.82 4.18 6.31
CA PRO A 86 5.08 4.52 7.71
C PRO A 86 5.86 5.84 7.81
N GLY A 87 5.47 6.73 8.73
CA GLY A 87 6.25 7.91 9.05
C GLY A 87 7.60 7.55 9.67
N TYR A 88 8.60 8.42 9.50
CA TYR A 88 9.93 8.21 10.08
C TYR A 88 9.89 8.46 11.59
N ALA A 89 10.53 7.57 12.34
CA ALA A 89 10.76 7.78 13.76
C ALA A 89 11.55 9.08 13.98
N GLY A 90 11.14 9.86 14.97
CA GLY A 90 11.96 10.95 15.48
C GLY A 90 13.26 10.41 16.07
N LEU A 91 14.31 11.22 16.07
CA LEU A 91 15.52 10.87 16.81
C LEU A 91 15.21 10.82 18.30
N ASP A 92 15.67 9.77 18.98
CA ASP A 92 15.66 9.71 20.43
C ASP A 92 16.48 10.88 20.99
N GLY A 93 16.00 11.53 22.05
CA GLY A 93 16.75 12.59 22.72
C GLY A 93 18.06 12.04 23.31
N GLY A 94 19.19 12.63 22.91
CA GLY A 94 20.53 12.18 23.30
C GLY A 94 21.16 12.97 24.47
N THR A 95 22.14 12.33 25.12
CA THR A 95 23.15 12.87 26.06
C THR A 95 22.72 13.93 27.07
N GLY A 96 22.41 13.52 28.30
CA GLY A 96 22.61 14.39 29.47
C GLY A 96 24.03 14.22 30.01
N GLU A 97 24.79 15.30 30.19
CA GLU A 97 26.12 15.23 30.81
C GLU A 97 26.00 15.03 32.33
N GLU A 98 26.74 14.03 32.85
CA GLU A 98 26.91 13.85 34.29
C GLU A 98 27.57 15.09 34.91
N PRO A 99 27.14 15.52 36.12
CA PRO A 99 27.81 16.62 36.80
C PRO A 99 29.24 16.22 37.17
N GLY A 100 30.22 17.02 36.77
CA GLY A 100 31.61 16.83 37.18
C GLY A 100 31.74 16.92 38.71
N CYS A 101 32.34 15.89 39.33
CA CYS A 101 32.69 15.91 40.75
C CYS A 101 34.02 16.65 40.97
N MET A 102 33.95 17.91 41.38
CA MET A 102 35.05 18.52 42.13
C MET A 102 34.71 18.55 43.62
N TRP A 103 35.57 17.88 44.39
CA TRP A 103 35.65 17.80 45.84
C TRP A 103 34.91 18.93 46.56
N GLY A 104 33.69 18.64 47.03
CA GLY A 104 32.96 19.48 47.98
C GLY A 104 31.69 20.18 47.45
N GLN A 105 31.46 20.28 46.13
CA GLN A 105 30.19 20.78 45.58
C GLN A 105 29.83 20.05 44.28
N GLY A 106 28.77 19.23 44.31
CA GLY A 106 28.20 18.62 43.11
C GLY A 106 27.36 19.65 42.34
N GLY A 107 27.77 19.98 41.12
CA GLY A 107 26.97 20.80 40.22
C GLY A 107 25.70 20.06 39.75
N ARG A 108 24.73 20.79 39.18
CA ARG A 108 23.55 20.18 38.54
C ARG A 108 23.94 19.76 37.12
N GLY A 109 23.68 18.50 36.75
CA GLY A 109 23.88 18.03 35.36
C GLY A 109 22.96 18.78 34.38
N TYR A 110 23.36 18.81 33.11
CA TYR A 110 22.58 19.47 32.05
C TYR A 110 21.43 18.56 31.57
N ASN A 111 20.33 19.20 31.13
CA ASN A 111 19.25 18.48 30.48
C ASN A 111 19.78 17.87 29.17
N GLY A 112 19.35 16.64 28.86
CA GLY A 112 19.62 16.04 27.55
C GLY A 112 18.88 16.76 26.42
N ASP A 113 19.31 16.48 25.20
CA ASP A 113 18.71 17.02 24.00
C ASP A 113 17.26 16.56 23.84
N SER A 114 16.44 17.43 23.26
CA SER A 114 15.05 17.10 22.94
C SER A 114 15.01 16.12 21.75
N GLY A 115 14.21 15.07 21.88
CA GLY A 115 13.93 14.17 20.76
C GLY A 115 13.28 14.92 19.58
N GLY A 116 13.59 14.49 18.37
CA GLY A 116 13.00 15.08 17.16
C GLY A 116 11.54 14.65 16.99
N ASN A 117 10.72 15.51 16.39
CA ASN A 117 9.40 15.09 15.93
C ASN A 117 9.61 14.28 14.64
N GLY A 118 9.07 13.05 14.59
CA GLY A 118 9.10 12.22 13.38
C GLY A 118 8.53 12.94 12.16
N ARG A 119 8.87 12.46 10.97
CA ARG A 119 8.38 13.05 9.70
C ARG A 119 7.32 12.16 9.07
N ASP A 120 6.39 12.80 8.36
CA ASP A 120 5.39 12.10 7.54
C ASP A 120 6.08 11.20 6.50
N GLY A 121 5.44 10.06 6.18
CA GLY A 121 5.94 9.02 5.26
C GLY A 121 5.19 8.99 3.93
#